data_AF-A0A4Q6ALY5-F1
#
_entry.id   AF-A0A4Q6ALY5-F1
#
_cell.length_a   1.000
_cell.length_b   1.000
_cell.length_c   1.000
_cell.angle_alpha   90.00
_cell.angle_beta   90.00
_cell.angle_gamma   90.00
#
_symmetry.space_group_name_H-M   'P 1'
#
loop_
_entity.id
_entity.type
_entity.pdbx_description
1 polymer ?
#
loop_
_entity_poly.entity_id
_entity_poly.type
_entity_poly.pdbx_seq_one_letter_code
_entity_poly.pdbx_strand_id
1 'polypeptide(L)'
;MRNLLIVSLSTLSLVGSCSKALERVSNKSKSTAQRISSSDQVAIRTPTNPDGGLITGKAANISTEEDLRRIATNSVLPIVFGESVAGINRNTTRQDAKAILSNPQFTTDSGIDIYGEGLQVTWGAGINPLPASIRIVEGYKGALTLPLPAPYQSVNLMQDLTPLFASDPSYATFTRAAGAAFAGKDAAYDCLAASTCLIDNRGAEVIIDFPNGSLILFNNAIYLIDFQTNTGFTPVSAEPMLLDKSIAGLAVGSSKADVIKVLGEPYRYKLGEEFLFDARTIRIEFDAEDKAVSIGAVKGHKGKLTIGTKDFSIGSSFKEFSTADDVDGLQLMQTLNQVMTGKDATFDCTKAEVNKCQSGHNAAEKWIKILVGATILEFSDDAERSLLSVTVFKSAE
;
A
#
# COMPACT_ATOMS: atom_id res chain seq x y z
N MET A 1 -34.55 -16.31 44.22
CA MET A 1 -35.06 -14.95 43.91
C MET A 1 -34.36 -14.51 42.63
N ARG A 2 -34.79 -14.94 41.43
CA ARG A 2 -35.87 -14.40 40.57
C ARG A 2 -35.86 -12.88 40.44
N ASN A 3 -35.38 -12.41 39.28
CA ASN A 3 -35.85 -11.30 38.43
C ASN A 3 -34.95 -11.30 37.17
N LEU A 4 -35.19 -12.14 36.16
CA LEU A 4 -35.91 -11.82 34.92
C LEU A 4 -36.19 -10.33 34.66
N LEU A 5 -35.58 -9.77 33.61
CA LEU A 5 -36.19 -8.73 32.79
C LEU A 5 -36.01 -9.09 31.30
N ILE A 6 -37.15 -9.28 30.64
CA ILE A 6 -37.34 -9.49 29.20
C ILE A 6 -38.09 -8.25 28.71
N VAL A 7 -37.60 -7.53 27.70
CA VAL A 7 -38.37 -6.61 26.80
C VAL A 7 -37.48 -6.32 25.58
N SER A 8 -37.92 -6.18 24.33
CA SER A 8 -38.90 -6.87 23.49
C SER A 8 -38.57 -6.41 22.06
N LEU A 9 -38.51 -7.33 21.10
CA LEU A 9 -38.53 -7.02 19.67
C LEU A 9 -39.92 -6.46 19.31
N SER A 10 -39.98 -5.34 18.59
CA SER A 10 -41.20 -4.88 17.92
C SER A 10 -40.87 -4.50 16.49
N THR A 11 -41.36 -5.34 15.59
CA THR A 11 -41.55 -5.13 14.16
C THR A 11 -42.55 -4.00 13.90
N LEU A 12 -42.29 -3.15 12.91
CA LEU A 12 -43.33 -2.35 12.26
C LEU A 12 -43.27 -2.58 10.75
N SER A 13 -44.32 -3.23 10.26
CA SER A 13 -44.58 -3.51 8.85
C SER A 13 -45.75 -2.64 8.38
N LEU A 14 -45.59 -2.06 7.18
CA LEU A 14 -46.60 -1.88 6.12
C LEU A 14 -47.93 -1.18 6.41
N VAL A 15 -48.20 -0.08 5.68
CA VAL A 15 -49.25 0.07 4.63
C VAL A 15 -48.82 1.25 3.73
N GLY A 16 -48.56 1.11 2.42
CA GLY A 16 -49.53 1.03 1.31
C GLY A 16 -50.00 2.45 0.90
N SER A 17 -50.08 2.88 -0.37
CA SER A 17 -50.27 2.15 -1.63
C SER A 17 -50.13 3.11 -2.83
N CYS A 18 -49.76 2.56 -4.00
CA CYS A 18 -50.28 2.84 -5.36
C CYS A 18 -50.16 4.26 -5.95
N SER A 19 -49.95 4.50 -7.25
CA SER A 19 -49.78 3.71 -8.46
C SER A 19 -49.48 4.73 -9.56
N LYS A 20 -48.66 4.38 -10.56
CA LYS A 20 -49.05 4.39 -11.99
C LYS A 20 -47.87 4.00 -12.87
N ALA A 21 -48.05 2.86 -13.52
CA ALA A 21 -47.38 2.54 -14.77
C ALA A 21 -47.75 3.58 -15.82
N LEU A 22 -46.78 4.05 -16.61
CA LEU A 22 -47.06 4.80 -17.82
C LEU A 22 -46.66 3.98 -19.04
N GLU A 23 -47.63 3.89 -19.93
CA GLU A 23 -47.70 3.07 -21.12
C GLU A 23 -46.71 3.52 -22.20
N ARG A 24 -46.28 2.52 -22.98
CA ARG A 24 -45.81 2.70 -24.36
C ARG A 24 -46.89 3.41 -25.17
N VAL A 25 -46.55 4.56 -25.73
CA VAL A 25 -47.23 5.11 -26.91
C VAL A 25 -46.20 5.32 -28.01
N SER A 26 -46.33 4.47 -29.03
CA SER A 26 -45.81 4.65 -30.38
C SER A 26 -46.26 6.01 -30.92
N ASN A 27 -45.33 6.83 -31.44
CA ASN A 27 -45.67 7.76 -32.51
C ASN A 27 -44.57 7.85 -33.56
N LYS A 28 -44.98 7.48 -34.78
CA LYS A 28 -44.26 7.65 -36.03
C LYS A 28 -44.06 9.13 -36.35
N SER A 29 -42.90 9.42 -36.94
CA SER A 29 -42.67 10.35 -38.05
C SER A 29 -43.24 11.77 -37.93
N LYS A 30 -42.33 12.74 -37.81
CA LYS A 30 -42.29 13.88 -38.74
C LYS A 30 -40.86 14.34 -38.96
N SER A 31 -40.42 14.12 -40.20
CA SER A 31 -39.29 14.75 -40.88
C SER A 31 -39.30 16.27 -40.69
N THR A 32 -38.17 16.84 -40.30
CA THR A 32 -37.76 18.18 -40.70
C THR A 32 -36.26 18.17 -40.89
N ALA A 33 -35.84 18.15 -42.15
CA ALA A 33 -34.47 18.39 -42.57
C ALA A 33 -34.14 19.88 -42.43
N GLN A 34 -33.02 20.17 -41.76
CA GLN A 34 -32.15 21.37 -41.83
C GLN A 34 -31.42 21.44 -40.47
N ARG A 35 -30.11 21.60 -40.34
CA ARG A 35 -29.08 22.09 -41.24
C ARG A 35 -27.75 21.60 -40.63
N ILE A 36 -26.91 20.95 -41.43
CA ILE A 36 -25.56 20.55 -41.02
C ILE A 36 -24.78 21.84 -40.75
N SER A 37 -24.43 22.06 -39.49
CA SER A 37 -23.45 23.04 -39.04
C SER A 37 -22.21 22.26 -38.64
N SER A 38 -21.24 22.27 -39.53
CA SER A 38 -19.92 21.67 -39.38
C SER A 38 -19.15 22.31 -38.22
N SER A 39 -19.12 21.65 -37.06
CA SER A 39 -17.99 21.74 -36.10
C SER A 39 -17.95 20.57 -35.09
N ASP A 40 -18.55 19.43 -35.41
CA ASP A 40 -18.29 18.17 -34.70
C ASP A 40 -16.95 17.59 -35.22
N GLN A 41 -15.83 18.07 -34.67
CA GLN A 41 -14.65 17.22 -34.60
C GLN A 41 -14.89 16.19 -33.50
N VAL A 42 -15.77 15.23 -33.80
CA VAL A 42 -15.63 13.89 -33.25
C VAL A 42 -14.27 13.43 -33.72
N ALA A 43 -13.29 13.47 -32.83
CA ALA A 43 -12.05 12.75 -33.01
C ALA A 43 -12.45 11.27 -33.07
N ILE A 44 -12.77 10.80 -34.28
CA ILE A 44 -12.77 9.40 -34.62
C ILE A 44 -11.32 8.97 -34.36
N ARG A 45 -11.07 8.48 -33.15
CA ARG A 45 -9.89 7.69 -32.88
C ARG A 45 -10.03 6.49 -33.80
N THR A 46 -9.37 6.57 -34.95
CA THR A 46 -9.00 5.37 -35.72
C THR A 46 -8.51 4.35 -34.70
N PRO A 47 -9.04 3.11 -34.68
CA PRO A 47 -8.34 2.03 -34.01
C PRO A 47 -6.95 2.04 -34.63
N THR A 48 -5.93 2.43 -33.87
CA THR A 48 -4.55 2.11 -34.23
C THR A 48 -4.48 0.61 -34.13
N ASN A 49 -4.79 -0.01 -35.26
CA ASN A 49 -4.68 -1.43 -35.51
C ASN A 49 -3.34 -1.91 -34.94
N PRO A 50 -3.31 -2.75 -33.88
CA PRO A 50 -2.06 -3.27 -33.36
C PRO A 50 -1.32 -4.16 -34.38
N ASP A 51 -2.00 -4.55 -35.46
CA ASP A 51 -1.48 -5.43 -36.52
C ASP A 51 -1.39 -4.77 -37.92
N GLY A 52 -1.50 -3.44 -38.01
CA GLY A 52 -1.67 -2.70 -39.27
C GLY A 52 -0.41 -2.36 -40.07
N GLY A 53 0.72 -3.02 -39.85
CA GLY A 53 1.92 -2.81 -40.64
C GLY A 53 2.89 -3.97 -40.46
N LEU A 54 3.43 -4.49 -41.56
CA LEU A 54 4.56 -5.40 -41.55
C LEU A 54 5.76 -4.68 -40.92
N ILE A 55 5.87 -4.75 -39.60
CA ILE A 55 7.08 -4.36 -38.87
C ILE A 55 8.10 -5.47 -39.17
N THR A 56 9.05 -5.19 -40.06
CA THR A 56 10.32 -5.93 -40.12
C THR A 56 10.89 -6.03 -38.70
N GLY A 57 10.84 -7.23 -38.11
CA GLY A 57 11.19 -7.47 -36.70
C GLY A 57 10.09 -8.13 -35.85
N LYS A 58 8.89 -8.40 -36.39
CA LYS A 58 7.92 -9.29 -35.71
C LYS A 58 8.54 -10.70 -35.66
N ALA A 59 9.12 -11.06 -34.51
CA ALA A 59 9.52 -12.43 -34.25
C ALA A 59 8.31 -13.32 -34.56
N ALA A 60 8.50 -14.36 -35.38
CA ALA A 60 7.43 -15.28 -35.72
C ALA A 60 6.82 -15.82 -34.42
N ASN A 61 5.49 -15.80 -34.32
CA ASN A 61 4.82 -16.51 -33.23
C ASN A 61 5.34 -17.95 -33.20
N ILE A 62 5.87 -18.37 -32.06
CA ILE A 62 6.31 -19.76 -31.88
C ILE A 62 5.13 -20.71 -32.10
N SER A 63 5.40 -21.92 -32.58
CA SER A 63 4.33 -22.90 -32.79
C SER A 63 3.65 -23.25 -31.47
N THR A 64 2.40 -23.70 -31.54
CA THR A 64 1.64 -24.11 -30.34
C THR A 64 2.36 -25.20 -29.55
N GLU A 65 3.02 -26.13 -30.23
CA GLU A 65 3.80 -27.19 -29.57
C GLU A 65 5.01 -26.63 -28.81
N GLU A 66 5.73 -25.67 -29.41
CA GLU A 66 6.87 -25.02 -28.76
C GLU A 66 6.42 -24.15 -27.57
N ASP A 67 5.29 -23.47 -27.70
CA ASP A 67 4.67 -22.67 -26.65
C ASP A 67 4.34 -23.54 -25.42
N LEU A 68 3.61 -24.63 -25.62
CA LEU A 68 3.28 -25.59 -24.56
C LEU A 68 4.52 -26.24 -23.94
N ARG A 69 5.55 -26.54 -24.77
CA ARG A 69 6.82 -27.08 -24.28
C ARG A 69 7.53 -26.08 -23.36
N ARG A 70 7.56 -24.79 -23.71
CA ARG A 70 8.15 -23.73 -22.88
C ARG A 70 7.38 -23.56 -21.57
N ILE A 71 6.05 -23.53 -21.60
CA ILE A 71 5.23 -23.48 -20.37
C ILE A 71 5.59 -24.65 -19.44
N ALA A 72 5.59 -25.88 -19.97
CA ALA A 72 5.88 -27.07 -19.16
C ALA A 72 7.32 -27.08 -18.61
N THR A 73 8.30 -26.60 -19.38
CA THR A 73 9.71 -26.60 -18.98
C THR A 73 10.01 -25.48 -17.97
N ASN A 74 9.53 -24.28 -18.25
CA ASN A 74 9.91 -23.08 -17.52
C ASN A 74 9.12 -22.90 -16.22
N SER A 75 7.87 -23.40 -16.15
CA SER A 75 7.04 -23.31 -14.94
C SER A 75 7.56 -24.10 -13.75
N VAL A 76 8.51 -25.02 -13.96
CA VAL A 76 9.08 -25.87 -12.89
C VAL A 76 10.53 -25.51 -12.53
N LEU A 77 11.13 -24.53 -13.22
CA LEU A 77 12.50 -24.12 -12.91
C LEU A 77 12.57 -23.49 -11.51
N PRO A 78 13.65 -23.70 -10.74
CA PRO A 78 13.79 -23.11 -9.41
C PRO A 78 13.66 -21.59 -9.41
N ILE A 79 13.15 -21.06 -8.30
CA ILE A 79 13.11 -19.62 -8.03
C ILE A 79 14.40 -19.27 -7.27
N VAL A 80 15.24 -18.42 -7.88
CA VAL A 80 16.40 -17.83 -7.19
C VAL A 80 16.01 -16.40 -6.82
N PHE A 81 15.70 -16.18 -5.54
CA PHE A 81 15.08 -14.94 -5.07
C PHE A 81 15.85 -13.69 -5.49
N GLY A 82 15.17 -12.75 -6.15
CA GLY A 82 15.74 -11.49 -6.61
C GLY A 82 16.70 -11.63 -7.80
N GLU A 83 17.03 -12.85 -8.23
CA GLU A 83 18.00 -13.12 -9.29
C GLU A 83 17.32 -13.66 -10.54
N SER A 84 16.66 -14.81 -10.50
CA SER A 84 16.11 -15.45 -11.71
C SER A 84 14.90 -16.36 -11.46
N VAL A 85 14.04 -16.46 -12.48
CA VAL A 85 12.87 -17.33 -12.52
C VAL A 85 12.52 -17.66 -13.98
N ALA A 86 12.06 -18.88 -14.27
CA ALA A 86 11.75 -19.33 -15.64
C ALA A 86 12.87 -19.13 -16.67
N GLY A 87 14.13 -19.05 -16.22
CA GLY A 87 15.27 -18.75 -17.09
C GLY A 87 15.44 -17.27 -17.47
N ILE A 88 14.61 -16.36 -16.94
CA ILE A 88 14.77 -14.91 -17.10
C ILE A 88 15.23 -14.25 -15.79
N ASN A 89 15.83 -13.07 -15.91
CA ASN A 89 16.24 -12.21 -14.80
C ASN A 89 16.00 -10.73 -15.16
N ARG A 90 16.36 -9.82 -14.25
CA ARG A 90 16.16 -8.38 -14.49
C ARG A 90 17.06 -7.76 -15.57
N ASN A 91 18.03 -8.50 -16.09
CA ASN A 91 18.87 -8.10 -17.21
C ASN A 91 18.44 -8.77 -18.53
N THR A 92 17.44 -9.65 -18.51
CA THR A 92 16.87 -10.26 -19.71
C THR A 92 15.97 -9.25 -20.40
N THR A 93 16.35 -8.78 -21.59
CA THR A 93 15.50 -7.84 -22.33
C THR A 93 14.18 -8.49 -22.75
N ARG A 94 13.15 -7.68 -23.02
CA ARG A 94 11.88 -8.19 -23.56
C ARG A 94 12.05 -8.98 -24.85
N GLN A 95 13.06 -8.65 -25.65
CA GLN A 95 13.37 -9.40 -26.87
C GLN A 95 13.98 -10.77 -26.54
N ASP A 96 14.93 -10.83 -25.62
CA ASP A 96 15.57 -12.09 -25.21
C ASP A 96 14.58 -13.01 -24.50
N ALA A 97 13.68 -12.45 -23.71
CA ALA A 97 12.62 -13.20 -23.04
C ALA A 97 11.73 -13.96 -24.04
N LYS A 98 11.50 -13.43 -25.25
CA LYS A 98 10.75 -14.14 -26.31
C LYS A 98 11.47 -15.38 -26.84
N ALA A 99 12.78 -15.49 -26.65
CA ALA A 99 13.52 -16.71 -27.00
C ALA A 99 13.43 -17.78 -25.89
N ILE A 100 13.05 -17.39 -24.66
CA ILE A 100 13.08 -18.24 -23.47
C ILE A 100 11.66 -18.67 -23.07
N LEU A 101 10.75 -17.70 -22.93
CA LEU A 101 9.39 -17.87 -22.42
C LEU A 101 8.40 -18.22 -23.53
N SER A 102 7.23 -18.71 -23.13
CA SER A 102 6.05 -18.82 -23.98
C SER A 102 5.60 -17.46 -24.53
N ASN A 103 4.69 -17.48 -25.51
CA ASN A 103 3.95 -16.29 -25.89
C ASN A 103 3.14 -15.80 -24.67
N PRO A 104 3.09 -14.48 -24.42
CA PRO A 104 2.22 -13.97 -23.38
C PRO A 104 0.76 -14.30 -23.70
N GLN A 105 0.03 -14.80 -22.71
CA GLN A 105 -1.41 -15.02 -22.79
C GLN A 105 -2.16 -13.69 -22.91
N PHE A 106 -1.60 -12.64 -22.30
CA PHE A 106 -2.14 -11.30 -22.34
C PHE A 106 -1.02 -10.26 -22.22
N THR A 107 -1.18 -9.15 -22.94
CA THR A 107 -0.32 -7.97 -22.83
C THR A 107 -1.21 -6.76 -22.56
N THR A 108 -0.88 -6.00 -21.53
CA THR A 108 -1.57 -4.74 -21.20
C THR A 108 -0.98 -3.56 -21.96
N ASP A 109 -1.76 -2.49 -22.11
CA ASP A 109 -1.29 -1.21 -22.66
C ASP A 109 -0.19 -0.57 -21.79
N SER A 110 -0.17 -0.91 -20.48
CA SER A 110 0.86 -0.47 -19.52
C SER A 110 2.19 -1.24 -19.63
N GLY A 111 2.35 -2.14 -20.60
CA GLY A 111 3.61 -2.87 -20.81
C GLY A 111 3.81 -4.06 -19.87
N ILE A 112 2.73 -4.63 -19.33
CA ILE A 112 2.76 -5.88 -18.55
C ILE A 112 2.44 -7.06 -19.48
N ASP A 113 3.33 -8.05 -19.51
CA ASP A 113 3.12 -9.34 -20.17
C ASP A 113 2.78 -10.42 -19.12
N ILE A 114 1.70 -11.17 -19.35
CA ILE A 114 1.25 -12.28 -18.50
C ILE A 114 1.52 -13.59 -19.25
N TYR A 115 2.32 -14.47 -18.64
CA TYR A 115 2.82 -15.70 -19.25
C TYR A 115 2.14 -16.93 -18.67
N GLY A 116 1.95 -17.97 -19.50
CA GLY A 116 1.32 -19.23 -19.09
C GLY A 116 2.11 -20.02 -18.04
N GLU A 117 3.38 -19.69 -17.85
CA GLU A 117 4.26 -20.25 -16.81
C GLU A 117 3.81 -19.90 -15.38
N GLY A 118 2.92 -18.93 -15.18
CA GLY A 118 2.61 -18.35 -13.87
C GLY A 118 3.49 -17.14 -13.53
N LEU A 119 3.88 -16.37 -14.56
CA LEU A 119 4.68 -15.16 -14.43
C LEU A 119 3.97 -13.94 -14.99
N GLN A 120 4.22 -12.78 -14.39
CA GLN A 120 3.87 -11.47 -14.92
C GLN A 120 5.12 -10.61 -14.97
N VAL A 121 5.44 -10.03 -16.11
CA VAL A 121 6.61 -9.16 -16.27
C VAL A 121 6.14 -7.76 -16.64
N THR A 122 6.44 -6.79 -15.78
CA THR A 122 6.28 -5.37 -16.12
C THR A 122 7.56 -4.92 -16.79
N TRP A 123 7.46 -4.51 -18.05
CA TRP A 123 8.61 -4.02 -18.81
C TRP A 123 8.81 -2.53 -18.61
N GLY A 124 10.06 -2.09 -18.53
CA GLY A 124 10.41 -0.67 -18.57
C GLY A 124 10.03 0.01 -19.89
N ALA A 125 10.26 1.31 -19.97
CA ALA A 125 10.08 2.07 -21.22
C ALA A 125 11.30 1.93 -22.14
N GLY A 126 11.10 2.13 -23.45
CA GLY A 126 12.17 2.23 -24.44
C GLY A 126 12.30 1.02 -25.37
N ILE A 127 13.40 0.99 -26.14
CA ILE A 127 13.73 -0.09 -27.07
C ILE A 127 14.44 -1.19 -26.29
N ASN A 128 13.99 -2.45 -26.45
CA ASN A 128 14.47 -3.61 -25.70
C ASN A 128 14.46 -3.39 -24.18
N PRO A 129 13.27 -3.09 -23.62
CA PRO A 129 13.18 -2.76 -22.21
C PRO A 129 13.58 -3.94 -21.33
N LEU A 130 14.24 -3.62 -20.22
CA LEU A 130 14.48 -4.55 -19.12
C LEU A 130 13.23 -4.66 -18.23
N PRO A 131 13.07 -5.75 -17.46
CA PRO A 131 12.01 -5.86 -16.47
C PRO A 131 12.13 -4.75 -15.43
N ALA A 132 11.06 -3.97 -15.26
CA ALA A 132 10.86 -3.15 -14.08
C ALA A 132 10.50 -4.02 -12.86
N SER A 133 9.70 -5.07 -13.09
CA SER A 133 9.40 -6.08 -12.08
C SER A 133 9.13 -7.45 -12.73
N ILE A 134 9.47 -8.53 -12.03
CA ILE A 134 9.06 -9.90 -12.38
C ILE A 134 8.26 -10.46 -11.22
N ARG A 135 6.99 -10.76 -11.45
CA ARG A 135 6.08 -11.29 -10.43
C ARG A 135 5.77 -12.75 -10.71
N ILE A 136 5.88 -13.56 -9.68
CA ILE A 136 5.64 -15.00 -9.66
C ILE A 136 4.32 -15.20 -8.92
N VAL A 137 3.36 -15.85 -9.57
CA VAL A 137 1.98 -15.99 -9.08
C VAL A 137 1.54 -17.45 -9.11
N GLU A 138 0.31 -17.69 -8.66
CA GLU A 138 -0.35 -18.99 -8.75
C GLU A 138 -0.23 -19.58 -10.17
N GLY A 139 0.19 -20.85 -10.24
CA GLY A 139 0.47 -21.55 -11.50
C GLY A 139 1.95 -21.87 -11.71
N TYR A 140 2.87 -21.08 -11.14
CA TYR A 140 4.29 -21.40 -11.13
C TYR A 140 4.56 -22.54 -10.15
N LYS A 141 5.27 -23.58 -10.61
CA LYS A 141 5.49 -24.86 -9.89
C LYS A 141 6.92 -25.04 -9.39
N GLY A 142 7.84 -24.16 -9.80
CA GLY A 142 9.20 -24.17 -9.29
C GLY A 142 9.26 -23.71 -7.84
N ALA A 143 10.17 -24.32 -7.08
CA ALA A 143 10.33 -24.04 -5.66
C ALA A 143 11.30 -22.88 -5.40
N LEU A 144 11.05 -22.13 -4.33
CA LEU A 144 11.99 -21.21 -3.71
C LEU A 144 12.84 -21.97 -2.69
N THR A 145 14.16 -21.91 -2.85
CA THR A 145 15.09 -22.46 -1.85
C THR A 145 15.26 -21.46 -0.70
N LEU A 146 15.05 -21.92 0.52
CA LEU A 146 15.22 -21.15 1.75
C LEU A 146 16.23 -21.83 2.68
N PRO A 147 17.05 -21.06 3.42
CA PRO A 147 18.03 -21.60 4.38
C PRO A 147 17.35 -22.03 5.70
N LEU A 148 16.21 -22.70 5.63
CA LEU A 148 15.42 -23.11 6.79
C LEU A 148 15.64 -24.59 7.11
N PRO A 149 15.35 -25.04 8.35
CA PRO A 149 15.37 -26.47 8.65
C PRO A 149 14.36 -27.22 7.78
N ALA A 150 14.63 -28.51 7.53
CA ALA A 150 13.66 -29.39 6.89
C ALA A 150 12.32 -29.37 7.68
N PRO A 151 11.15 -29.37 7.01
CA PRO A 151 10.94 -29.53 5.57
C PRO A 151 10.94 -28.23 4.74
N TYR A 152 11.27 -27.07 5.32
CA TYR A 152 11.07 -25.75 4.68
C TYR A 152 12.23 -25.26 3.82
N GLN A 153 13.15 -26.15 3.44
CA GLN A 153 14.29 -25.82 2.57
C GLN A 153 13.87 -25.49 1.14
N SER A 154 12.74 -26.04 0.72
CA SER A 154 12.19 -25.89 -0.62
C SER A 154 10.70 -25.63 -0.47
N VAL A 155 10.28 -24.42 -0.81
CA VAL A 155 8.90 -23.96 -0.62
C VAL A 155 8.30 -23.60 -1.96
N ASN A 156 7.17 -24.22 -2.28
CA ASN A 156 6.37 -23.84 -3.45
C ASN A 156 5.43 -22.69 -3.08
N LEU A 157 4.99 -21.92 -4.08
CA LEU A 157 3.85 -21.04 -3.91
C LEU A 157 2.63 -21.85 -3.44
N MET A 158 1.77 -21.24 -2.65
CA MET A 158 0.55 -21.82 -2.08
C MET A 158 0.76 -22.99 -1.11
N GLN A 159 2.01 -23.35 -0.79
CA GLN A 159 2.29 -24.32 0.27
C GLN A 159 1.85 -23.75 1.63
N ASP A 160 1.12 -24.55 2.40
CA ASP A 160 0.76 -24.20 3.77
C ASP A 160 2.00 -24.19 4.67
N LEU A 161 2.37 -23.00 5.16
CA LEU A 161 3.46 -22.81 6.12
C LEU A 161 2.91 -22.50 7.52
N THR A 162 1.64 -22.75 7.80
CA THR A 162 1.07 -22.58 9.15
C THR A 162 1.89 -23.26 10.24
N PRO A 163 2.41 -24.49 10.06
CA PRO A 163 3.23 -25.10 11.12
C PRO A 163 4.58 -24.39 11.32
N LEU A 164 5.11 -23.71 10.31
CA LEU A 164 6.31 -22.87 10.42
C LEU A 164 6.00 -21.59 11.20
N PHE A 165 4.90 -20.91 10.88
CA PHE A 165 4.54 -19.62 11.49
C PHE A 165 3.81 -19.75 12.83
N ALA A 166 3.33 -20.94 13.20
CA ALA A 166 2.81 -21.21 14.53
C ALA A 166 3.86 -20.97 15.63
N SER A 167 5.14 -21.25 15.36
CA SER A 167 6.25 -20.99 16.27
C SER A 167 6.92 -19.62 16.05
N ASP A 168 6.54 -18.90 14.99
CA ASP A 168 7.03 -17.55 14.67
C ASP A 168 5.86 -16.65 14.21
N PRO A 169 4.91 -16.31 15.09
CA PRO A 169 3.72 -15.52 14.72
C PRO A 169 4.06 -14.09 14.28
N SER A 170 5.28 -13.63 14.58
CA SER A 170 5.80 -12.33 14.15
C SER A 170 6.49 -12.37 12.78
N TYR A 171 6.72 -13.56 12.23
CA TYR A 171 7.52 -13.80 11.02
C TYR A 171 8.99 -13.33 11.13
N ALA A 172 9.45 -12.89 12.31
CA ALA A 172 10.75 -12.26 12.48
C ALA A 172 11.90 -13.25 12.32
N THR A 173 11.75 -14.47 12.83
CA THR A 173 12.79 -15.51 12.72
C THR A 173 12.92 -15.97 11.27
N PHE A 174 11.79 -16.23 10.61
CA PHE A 174 11.74 -16.51 9.18
C PHE A 174 12.41 -15.41 8.35
N THR A 175 12.03 -14.16 8.61
CA THR A 175 12.52 -12.99 7.85
C THR A 175 14.02 -12.80 8.01
N ARG A 176 14.57 -12.95 9.22
CA ARG A 176 16.02 -12.89 9.45
C ARG A 176 16.77 -13.97 8.67
N ALA A 177 16.29 -15.22 8.75
CA ALA A 177 16.91 -16.34 8.06
C ALA A 177 16.88 -16.15 6.53
N ALA A 178 15.71 -15.80 5.97
CA ALA A 178 15.57 -15.52 4.55
C ALA A 178 16.43 -14.32 4.12
N GLY A 179 16.43 -13.24 4.90
CA GLY A 179 17.20 -12.02 4.63
C GLY A 179 18.71 -12.26 4.63
N ALA A 180 19.23 -13.08 5.54
CA ALA A 180 20.63 -13.50 5.53
C ALA A 180 21.01 -14.24 4.24
N ALA A 181 20.22 -15.24 3.83
CA ALA A 181 20.49 -15.97 2.59
C ALA A 181 20.38 -15.08 1.35
N PHE A 182 19.32 -14.29 1.23
CA PHE A 182 19.10 -13.43 0.07
C PHE A 182 20.16 -12.33 -0.05
N ALA A 183 20.76 -11.90 1.06
CA ALA A 183 21.87 -10.95 1.07
C ALA A 183 23.25 -11.60 0.92
N GLY A 184 23.34 -12.93 0.83
CA GLY A 184 24.61 -13.67 0.82
C GLY A 184 25.43 -13.45 2.09
N LYS A 185 24.75 -13.27 3.24
CA LYS A 185 25.34 -13.06 4.56
C LYS A 185 25.24 -14.34 5.39
N ASP A 186 26.04 -14.40 6.45
CA ASP A 186 25.94 -15.49 7.43
C ASP A 186 24.66 -15.41 8.28
N ALA A 187 24.37 -16.49 9.01
CA ALA A 187 23.17 -16.60 9.82
C ALA A 187 23.10 -15.63 11.02
N ALA A 188 24.18 -14.91 11.34
CA ALA A 188 24.18 -13.89 12.39
C ALA A 188 23.67 -12.53 11.87
N TYR A 189 23.51 -12.37 10.55
CA TYR A 189 22.97 -11.15 9.97
C TYR A 189 21.47 -10.98 10.29
N ASP A 190 21.14 -9.93 11.04
CA ASP A 190 19.76 -9.50 11.28
C ASP A 190 19.39 -8.37 10.31
N CYS A 191 18.67 -8.71 9.24
CA CYS A 191 18.23 -7.73 8.24
C CYS A 191 17.21 -6.71 8.81
N LEU A 192 16.47 -7.06 9.87
CA LEU A 192 15.51 -6.15 10.49
C LEU A 192 16.27 -5.10 11.31
N ALA A 193 17.26 -5.53 12.09
CA ALA A 193 18.13 -4.63 12.84
C ALA A 193 18.97 -3.74 11.93
N ALA A 194 19.46 -4.28 10.81
CA ALA A 194 20.20 -3.54 9.79
C ALA A 194 19.31 -2.60 8.95
N SER A 195 17.98 -2.64 9.13
CA SER A 195 17.02 -1.90 8.31
C SER A 195 17.25 -2.15 6.81
N THR A 196 17.31 -3.42 6.42
CA THR A 196 17.42 -3.86 5.01
C THR A 196 16.29 -4.80 4.60
N CYS A 197 15.43 -5.18 5.54
CA CYS A 197 14.19 -5.89 5.31
C CYS A 197 13.08 -5.34 6.22
N LEU A 198 11.81 -5.60 5.89
CA LEU A 198 10.65 -5.15 6.67
C LEU A 198 9.56 -6.23 6.66
N ILE A 199 8.77 -6.28 7.73
CA ILE A 199 7.54 -7.07 7.82
C ILE A 199 6.37 -6.08 7.97
N ASP A 200 5.38 -6.18 7.09
CA ASP A 200 4.13 -5.44 7.14
C ASP A 200 2.96 -6.43 7.29
N ASN A 201 2.37 -6.48 8.49
CA ASN A 201 1.29 -7.41 8.81
C ASN A 201 -0.05 -6.68 8.76
N ARG A 202 -0.89 -7.06 7.79
CA ARG A 202 -2.21 -6.48 7.50
C ARG A 202 -3.33 -7.48 7.80
N GLY A 203 -3.12 -8.32 8.81
CA GLY A 203 -4.05 -9.37 9.21
C GLY A 203 -3.83 -10.67 8.42
N ALA A 204 -4.69 -10.94 7.45
CA ALA A 204 -4.58 -12.15 6.64
C ALA A 204 -3.46 -12.06 5.58
N GLU A 205 -3.06 -10.83 5.23
CA GLU A 205 -1.95 -10.53 4.33
C GLU A 205 -0.71 -10.12 5.13
N VAL A 206 0.44 -10.72 4.82
CA VAL A 206 1.74 -10.34 5.37
C VAL A 206 2.70 -10.10 4.22
N ILE A 207 3.28 -8.91 4.16
CA ILE A 207 4.25 -8.52 3.16
C ILE A 207 5.63 -8.48 3.83
N ILE A 208 6.57 -9.26 3.30
CA ILE A 208 7.96 -9.30 3.76
C ILE A 208 8.85 -8.78 2.65
N ASP A 209 9.52 -7.67 2.89
CA ASP A 209 10.31 -6.98 1.89
C ASP A 209 11.81 -7.16 2.12
N PHE A 210 12.52 -7.33 1.01
CA PHE A 210 13.96 -7.44 0.91
C PHE A 210 14.48 -6.49 -0.17
N PRO A 211 15.80 -6.25 -0.29
CA PRO A 211 16.33 -5.29 -1.27
C PRO A 211 15.96 -5.59 -2.72
N ASN A 212 15.91 -6.87 -3.08
CA ASN A 212 15.69 -7.33 -4.45
C ASN A 212 14.31 -7.97 -4.68
N GLY A 213 13.39 -7.81 -3.74
CA GLY A 213 12.03 -8.29 -3.93
C GLY A 213 11.20 -8.38 -2.66
N SER A 214 9.99 -8.90 -2.80
CA SER A 214 9.04 -9.07 -1.69
C SER A 214 8.41 -10.45 -1.74
N LEU A 215 8.13 -11.02 -0.57
CA LEU A 215 7.26 -12.17 -0.39
C LEU A 215 5.91 -11.67 0.14
N ILE A 216 4.80 -12.04 -0.51
CA ILE A 216 3.45 -11.75 -0.02
C ILE A 216 2.83 -13.07 0.42
N LEU A 217 2.44 -13.12 1.67
CA LEU A 217 1.81 -14.26 2.29
C LEU A 217 0.33 -13.97 2.52
N PHE A 218 -0.52 -14.92 2.14
CA PHE A 218 -1.93 -14.95 2.53
C PHE A 218 -2.18 -16.20 3.34
N ASN A 219 -2.75 -16.05 4.54
CA ASN A 219 -3.05 -17.18 5.44
C ASN A 219 -1.86 -18.14 5.59
N ASN A 220 -0.67 -17.63 5.91
CA ASN A 220 0.55 -18.42 6.08
C ASN A 220 1.05 -19.17 4.83
N ALA A 221 0.59 -18.83 3.62
CA ALA A 221 1.12 -19.38 2.38
C ALA A 221 1.71 -18.28 1.51
N ILE A 222 2.87 -18.53 0.88
CA ILE A 222 3.45 -17.59 -0.09
C ILE A 222 2.56 -17.58 -1.33
N TYR A 223 1.79 -16.50 -1.51
CA TYR A 223 0.87 -16.34 -2.62
C TYR A 223 1.54 -15.72 -3.83
N LEU A 224 2.51 -14.82 -3.58
CA LEU A 224 3.16 -14.03 -4.61
C LEU A 224 4.59 -13.70 -4.20
N ILE A 225 5.50 -13.78 -5.18
CA ILE A 225 6.89 -13.33 -5.04
C ILE A 225 7.14 -12.27 -6.10
N ASP A 226 7.72 -11.14 -5.73
CA ASP A 226 7.97 -10.05 -6.66
C ASP A 226 9.45 -9.68 -6.67
N PHE A 227 10.10 -9.80 -7.82
CA PHE A 227 11.48 -9.36 -8.03
C PHE A 227 11.49 -7.94 -8.56
N GLN A 228 11.94 -7.04 -7.70
CA GLN A 228 12.07 -5.62 -7.99
C GLN A 228 13.05 -4.98 -6.99
N THR A 229 13.66 -3.85 -7.35
CA THR A 229 14.44 -3.09 -6.36
C THR A 229 13.44 -2.37 -5.45
N ASN A 230 13.45 -2.70 -4.16
CA ASN A 230 12.70 -1.93 -3.18
C ASN A 230 13.49 -0.66 -2.84
N THR A 231 12.90 0.50 -3.08
CA THR A 231 13.50 1.82 -2.79
C THR A 231 13.51 2.05 -1.28
N GLY A 232 14.71 2.06 -0.68
CA GLY A 232 15.01 2.58 0.66
C GLY A 232 14.28 1.91 1.84
N PHE A 233 15.01 1.16 2.66
CA PHE A 233 14.54 0.70 3.98
C PHE A 233 14.92 1.65 5.12
N THR A 234 15.72 2.66 4.79
CA THR A 234 16.19 3.67 5.73
C THR A 234 15.50 4.99 5.42
N PRO A 235 14.80 5.59 6.39
CA PRO A 235 14.21 6.91 6.23
C PRO A 235 15.31 7.95 6.01
N VAL A 236 15.12 8.82 5.03
CA VAL A 236 16.05 9.90 4.66
C VAL A 236 15.52 11.28 5.06
N SER A 237 14.20 11.46 5.20
CA SER A 237 13.66 12.76 5.60
C SER A 237 13.85 13.01 7.10
N ALA A 238 14.63 14.05 7.41
CA ALA A 238 14.81 14.58 8.76
C ALA A 238 14.15 15.96 8.96
N GLU A 239 13.39 16.43 7.96
CA GLU A 239 12.66 17.70 8.02
C GLU A 239 11.65 17.68 9.18
N PRO A 240 11.50 18.79 9.93
CA PRO A 240 10.63 18.83 11.09
C PRO A 240 9.15 18.66 10.74
N MET A 241 8.41 18.08 11.68
CA MET A 241 6.95 18.05 11.67
C MET A 241 6.44 19.36 12.23
N LEU A 242 5.71 20.12 11.41
CA LEU A 242 5.10 21.39 11.77
C LEU A 242 3.59 21.21 11.83
N LEU A 243 3.04 21.37 13.02
CA LEU A 243 1.59 21.32 13.28
C LEU A 243 0.83 22.23 12.33
N ASP A 244 -0.27 21.71 11.79
CA ASP A 244 -1.20 22.35 10.86
C ASP A 244 -0.58 22.83 9.55
N LYS A 245 0.71 22.51 9.31
CA LYS A 245 1.47 23.10 8.21
C LYS A 245 2.08 22.04 7.32
N SER A 246 2.98 21.20 7.84
CA SER A 246 3.77 20.33 7.00
C SER A 246 4.38 19.15 7.74
N ILE A 247 4.57 18.05 7.01
CA ILE A 247 5.37 16.91 7.43
C ILE A 247 6.41 16.64 6.35
N ALA A 248 7.65 16.34 6.74
CA ALA A 248 8.75 16.08 5.81
C ALA A 248 8.99 17.23 4.80
N GLY A 249 8.73 18.48 5.20
CA GLY A 249 8.83 19.66 4.31
C GLY A 249 7.70 19.80 3.30
N LEU A 250 6.67 18.94 3.35
CA LEU A 250 5.52 18.94 2.44
C LEU A 250 4.27 19.44 3.15
N ALA A 251 3.58 20.40 2.55
CA ALA A 251 2.29 20.88 3.01
C ALA A 251 1.13 20.13 2.34
N VAL A 252 -0.04 20.10 3.00
CA VAL A 252 -1.30 19.70 2.36
C VAL A 252 -1.52 20.58 1.11
N GLY A 253 -1.94 19.96 0.00
CA GLY A 253 -2.06 20.60 -1.31
C GLY A 253 -0.81 20.50 -2.19
N SER A 254 0.31 19.97 -1.68
CA SER A 254 1.48 19.59 -2.50
C SER A 254 1.05 18.67 -3.64
N SER A 255 1.58 18.90 -4.85
CA SER A 255 1.29 17.98 -5.96
C SER A 255 2.06 16.68 -5.78
N LYS A 256 1.52 15.57 -6.29
CA LYS A 256 2.21 14.28 -6.30
C LYS A 256 3.59 14.35 -6.96
N ALA A 257 3.75 15.17 -8.00
CA ALA A 257 5.04 15.40 -8.63
C ALA A 257 6.06 16.06 -7.67
N ASP A 258 5.62 17.04 -6.87
CA ASP A 258 6.47 17.68 -5.86
C ASP A 258 6.83 16.70 -4.74
N VAL A 259 5.85 15.89 -4.29
CA VAL A 259 6.09 14.85 -3.30
C VAL A 259 7.15 13.86 -3.79
N ILE A 260 7.02 13.35 -5.02
CA ILE A 260 7.99 12.40 -5.60
C ILE A 260 9.37 13.03 -5.73
N LYS A 261 9.44 14.33 -6.05
CA LYS A 261 10.72 15.05 -6.11
C LYS A 261 11.41 15.13 -4.74
N VAL A 262 10.64 15.25 -3.65
CA VAL A 262 11.16 15.39 -2.28
C VAL A 262 11.46 14.03 -1.64
N LEU A 263 10.55 13.08 -1.76
CA LEU A 263 10.60 11.80 -1.04
C LEU A 263 11.00 10.60 -1.91
N GLY A 264 11.11 10.79 -3.23
CA GLY A 264 11.26 9.72 -4.20
C GLY A 264 9.93 9.05 -4.56
N GLU A 265 10.03 7.99 -5.35
CA GLU A 265 8.85 7.20 -5.74
C GLU A 265 8.19 6.56 -4.51
N PRO A 266 6.85 6.47 -4.48
CA PRO A 266 6.15 5.79 -3.41
C PRO A 266 6.47 4.29 -3.44
N TYR A 267 6.36 3.69 -2.26
CA TYR A 267 6.24 2.26 -2.15
C TYR A 267 4.98 1.76 -2.86
N ARG A 268 5.13 0.65 -3.58
CA ARG A 268 4.11 0.13 -4.50
C ARG A 268 2.80 -0.30 -3.82
N TYR A 269 2.88 -0.92 -2.64
CA TYR A 269 1.70 -1.44 -1.96
C TYR A 269 1.20 -0.37 -1.02
N LYS A 270 0.21 0.37 -1.49
CA LYS A 270 -0.55 1.32 -0.68
C LYS A 270 -1.14 0.63 0.55
N LEU A 271 -1.42 1.43 1.57
CA LEU A 271 -2.21 1.02 2.73
C LEU A 271 -3.61 1.64 2.57
N GLY A 272 -4.56 0.85 2.07
CA GLY A 272 -5.83 1.42 1.60
C GLY A 272 -5.59 2.43 0.46
N GLU A 273 -6.03 3.67 0.65
CA GLU A 273 -5.81 4.77 -0.30
C GLU A 273 -4.48 5.51 -0.10
N GLU A 274 -3.77 5.25 1.00
CA GLU A 274 -2.53 5.94 1.35
C GLU A 274 -1.33 5.38 0.58
N PHE A 275 -0.60 6.28 -0.07
CA PHE A 275 0.72 5.99 -0.62
C PHE A 275 1.78 6.09 0.49
N LEU A 276 2.71 5.16 0.52
CA LEU A 276 3.76 5.12 1.53
C LEU A 276 5.08 5.62 0.93
N PHE A 277 5.76 6.55 1.59
CA PHE A 277 7.01 7.17 1.15
C PHE A 277 8.09 7.07 2.24
N ASP A 278 9.33 7.38 1.88
CA ASP A 278 10.46 7.53 2.82
C ASP A 278 10.61 6.32 3.77
N ALA A 279 10.89 5.15 3.20
CA ALA A 279 10.92 3.87 3.92
C ALA A 279 9.61 3.56 4.69
N ARG A 280 8.47 3.99 4.13
CA ARG A 280 7.11 3.87 4.70
C ARG A 280 6.88 4.63 5.99
N THR A 281 7.79 5.55 6.33
CA THR A 281 7.60 6.41 7.50
C THR A 281 6.71 7.60 7.23
N ILE A 282 6.43 7.88 5.95
CA ILE A 282 5.49 8.92 5.51
C ILE A 282 4.32 8.27 4.77
N ARG A 283 3.10 8.71 5.07
CA ARG A 283 1.84 8.26 4.42
C ARG A 283 1.16 9.46 3.80
N ILE A 284 0.71 9.35 2.56
CA ILE A 284 0.06 10.46 1.85
C ILE A 284 -1.15 9.95 1.09
N GLU A 285 -2.31 10.56 1.34
CA GLU A 285 -3.50 10.40 0.52
C GLU A 285 -3.56 11.54 -0.50
N PHE A 286 -3.89 11.21 -1.75
CA PHE A 286 -4.07 12.20 -2.82
C PHE A 286 -5.53 12.22 -3.26
N ASP A 287 -6.02 13.41 -3.61
CA ASP A 287 -7.30 13.55 -4.30
C ASP A 287 -7.20 13.19 -5.80
N ALA A 288 -8.31 13.32 -6.50
CA ALA A 288 -8.41 13.06 -7.94
C ALA A 288 -7.57 14.03 -8.80
N GLU A 289 -7.10 15.14 -8.25
CA GLU A 289 -6.21 16.11 -8.91
C GLU A 289 -4.73 15.88 -8.56
N ASP A 290 -4.42 14.71 -7.96
CA ASP A 290 -3.08 14.35 -7.47
C ASP A 290 -2.52 15.40 -6.47
N LYS A 291 -3.40 16.00 -5.64
CA LYS A 291 -3.01 16.89 -4.54
C LYS A 291 -3.08 16.16 -3.20
N ALA A 292 -2.06 16.33 -2.38
CA ALA A 292 -2.02 15.74 -1.05
C ALA A 292 -3.16 16.30 -0.19
N VAL A 293 -4.09 15.44 0.26
CA VAL A 293 -5.19 15.82 1.15
C VAL A 293 -4.90 15.47 2.61
N SER A 294 -4.02 14.49 2.82
CA SER A 294 -3.46 14.14 4.12
C SER A 294 -1.98 13.76 3.96
N ILE A 295 -1.17 14.12 4.96
CA ILE A 295 0.23 13.74 5.06
C ILE A 295 0.44 13.30 6.51
N GLY A 296 0.90 12.06 6.70
CA GLY A 296 1.17 11.45 7.99
C GLY A 296 2.64 11.04 8.13
N ALA A 297 3.19 11.17 9.32
CA ALA A 297 4.45 10.55 9.74
C ALA A 297 4.17 9.48 10.79
N VAL A 298 4.90 8.37 10.70
CA VAL A 298 4.78 7.22 11.61
C VAL A 298 6.14 6.75 12.10
N LYS A 299 6.13 5.73 12.97
CA LYS A 299 7.33 5.16 13.60
C LYS A 299 8.46 4.96 12.60
N GLY A 300 9.64 5.50 12.94
CA GLY A 300 10.85 5.45 12.12
C GLY A 300 11.21 6.79 11.48
N HIS A 301 10.24 7.68 11.27
CA HIS A 301 10.48 9.02 10.73
C HIS A 301 11.50 9.78 11.60
N LYS A 302 12.41 10.54 10.97
CA LYS A 302 13.52 11.20 11.66
C LYS A 302 13.22 12.65 12.03
N GLY A 303 12.23 13.27 11.40
CA GLY A 303 11.77 14.61 11.75
C GLY A 303 11.24 14.68 13.19
N LYS A 304 11.41 15.85 13.80
CA LYS A 304 10.91 16.13 15.15
C LYS A 304 9.71 17.06 15.09
N LEU A 305 8.82 16.90 16.04
CA LEU A 305 7.67 17.75 16.30
C LEU A 305 7.99 18.68 17.47
N THR A 306 7.99 19.99 17.25
CA THR A 306 8.20 20.96 18.34
C THR A 306 6.85 21.37 18.93
N ILE A 307 6.67 21.13 20.23
CA ILE A 307 5.49 21.57 21.02
C ILE A 307 5.99 22.42 22.17
N GLY A 308 5.61 23.70 22.18
CA GLY A 308 6.14 24.69 23.12
C GLY A 308 7.65 24.87 22.92
N THR A 309 8.44 24.56 23.95
CA THR A 309 9.92 24.64 23.92
C THR A 309 10.60 23.27 23.82
N LYS A 310 9.84 22.20 23.58
CA LYS A 310 10.34 20.82 23.56
C LYS A 310 10.17 20.20 22.18
N ASP A 311 11.16 19.42 21.80
CA ASP A 311 11.11 18.59 20.59
C ASP A 311 10.75 17.15 20.94
N PHE A 312 9.81 16.59 20.21
CA PHE A 312 9.32 15.23 20.34
C PHE A 312 9.59 14.46 19.05
N SER A 313 10.05 13.23 19.18
CA SER A 313 10.10 12.28 18.06
C SER A 313 8.87 11.37 18.13
N ILE A 314 8.56 10.70 17.03
CA ILE A 314 7.62 9.58 17.10
C ILE A 314 8.22 8.49 18.00
N GLY A 315 7.46 8.08 19.02
CA GLY A 315 7.86 7.22 20.12
C GLY A 315 8.20 7.97 21.41
N SER A 316 8.27 9.31 21.41
CA SER A 316 8.45 10.08 22.64
C SER A 316 7.24 9.95 23.57
N SER A 317 7.51 9.88 24.88
CA SER A 317 6.50 9.84 25.94
C SER A 317 5.89 11.22 26.17
N PHE A 318 4.56 11.27 26.29
CA PHE A 318 3.77 12.47 26.59
C PHE A 318 3.11 12.40 27.97
N LYS A 319 3.55 11.50 28.85
CA LYS A 319 2.98 11.34 30.20
C LYS A 319 2.93 12.63 31.02
N GLU A 320 3.82 13.58 30.76
CA GLU A 320 3.85 14.88 31.46
C GLU A 320 2.66 15.79 31.12
N PHE A 321 1.93 15.47 30.04
CA PHE A 321 0.76 16.21 29.58
C PHE A 321 -0.57 15.51 29.95
N SER A 322 -0.52 14.38 30.67
CA SER A 322 -1.66 13.51 30.97
C SER A 322 -1.60 13.07 32.44
N THR A 323 -2.73 12.66 33.00
CA THR A 323 -2.76 11.87 34.25
C THR A 323 -3.07 10.41 33.96
N ALA A 324 -2.93 9.54 34.95
CA ALA A 324 -3.27 8.12 34.83
C ALA A 324 -4.77 7.88 34.58
N ASP A 325 -5.62 8.83 34.97
CA ASP A 325 -7.07 8.76 34.83
C ASP A 325 -7.58 9.35 33.50
N ASP A 326 -6.69 9.84 32.63
CA ASP A 326 -7.02 10.42 31.31
C ASP A 326 -7.30 9.34 30.27
N VAL A 327 -8.33 8.52 30.50
CA VAL A 327 -8.65 7.33 29.69
C VAL A 327 -8.99 7.71 28.25
N ASP A 328 -9.66 8.83 28.04
CA ASP A 328 -10.13 9.29 26.73
C ASP A 328 -9.18 10.30 26.06
N GLY A 329 -8.06 10.64 26.69
CA GLY A 329 -7.07 11.60 26.19
C GLY A 329 -7.55 13.06 26.23
N LEU A 330 -8.64 13.36 26.93
CA LEU A 330 -9.19 14.71 27.01
C LEU A 330 -8.20 15.67 27.69
N GLN A 331 -7.57 15.26 28.79
CA GLN A 331 -6.61 16.10 29.49
C GLN A 331 -5.34 16.31 28.64
N LEU A 332 -4.85 15.26 28.00
CA LEU A 332 -3.74 15.33 27.06
C LEU A 332 -4.03 16.34 25.95
N MET A 333 -5.21 16.27 25.31
CA MET A 333 -5.62 17.19 24.26
C MET A 333 -5.72 18.64 24.78
N GLN A 334 -6.32 18.88 25.95
CA GLN A 334 -6.43 20.22 26.52
C GLN A 334 -5.05 20.83 26.80
N THR A 335 -4.16 20.06 27.43
CA THR A 335 -2.80 20.51 27.77
C THR A 335 -1.99 20.79 26.51
N LEU A 336 -2.06 19.89 25.53
CA LEU A 336 -1.42 20.07 24.23
C LEU A 336 -1.91 21.34 23.53
N ASN A 337 -3.22 21.54 23.45
CA ASN A 337 -3.81 22.74 22.84
C ASN A 337 -3.36 24.03 23.55
N GLN A 338 -3.29 24.04 24.89
CA GLN A 338 -2.80 25.19 25.66
C GLN A 338 -1.34 25.51 25.32
N VAL A 339 -0.47 24.49 25.30
CA VAL A 339 0.95 24.67 24.98
C VAL A 339 1.15 25.15 23.53
N MET A 340 0.32 24.67 22.59
CA MET A 340 0.40 25.05 21.19
C MET A 340 -0.13 26.45 20.90
N THR A 341 -1.25 26.84 21.53
CA THR A 341 -1.94 28.10 21.23
C THR A 341 -1.53 29.25 22.16
N GLY A 342 -0.86 28.94 23.28
CA GLY A 342 -0.56 29.91 24.32
C GLY A 342 -1.79 30.42 25.07
N LYS A 343 -2.97 29.81 24.84
CA LYS A 343 -4.21 30.13 25.57
C LYS A 343 -4.09 29.65 27.01
N ASP A 344 -4.76 30.35 27.92
CA ASP A 344 -4.70 30.05 29.35
C ASP A 344 -5.34 28.69 29.72
N ALA A 345 -5.07 28.24 30.95
CA ALA A 345 -5.54 26.94 31.45
C ALA A 345 -7.08 26.82 31.58
N THR A 346 -7.81 27.94 31.51
CA THR A 346 -9.27 27.98 31.58
C THR A 346 -9.93 27.87 30.21
N PHE A 347 -9.15 28.00 29.13
CA PHE A 347 -9.64 27.84 27.76
C PHE A 347 -9.98 26.38 27.46
N ASP A 348 -11.27 26.10 27.31
CA ASP A 348 -11.79 24.79 26.92
C ASP A 348 -12.05 24.76 25.40
N CYS A 349 -11.05 24.25 24.67
CA CYS A 349 -11.11 24.12 23.21
C CYS A 349 -12.26 23.22 22.73
N THR A 350 -12.72 22.27 23.55
CA THR A 350 -13.82 21.37 23.18
C THR A 350 -15.17 22.08 23.10
N LYS A 351 -15.29 23.25 23.72
CA LYS A 351 -16.51 24.08 23.69
C LYS A 351 -16.36 25.24 22.71
N ALA A 352 -15.19 25.87 22.68
CA ALA A 352 -14.94 27.03 21.84
C ALA A 352 -14.70 26.66 20.37
N GLU A 353 -14.07 25.51 20.11
CA GLU A 353 -13.56 25.10 18.80
C GLU A 353 -13.82 23.60 18.57
N VAL A 354 -15.06 23.16 18.77
CA VAL A 354 -15.48 21.73 18.76
C VAL A 354 -14.96 20.96 17.54
N ASN A 355 -14.88 21.60 16.36
CA ASN A 355 -14.43 20.95 15.11
C ASN A 355 -12.89 20.90 14.96
N LYS A 356 -12.15 21.52 15.88
CA LYS A 356 -10.69 21.64 15.86
C LYS A 356 -10.04 21.08 17.13
N CYS A 357 -10.83 20.66 18.11
CA CYS A 357 -10.33 20.09 19.36
C CYS A 357 -11.21 18.90 19.77
N GLN A 358 -10.73 17.70 19.47
CA GLN A 358 -11.46 16.45 19.77
C GLN A 358 -10.48 15.39 20.27
N SER A 359 -10.93 14.56 21.20
CA SER A 359 -10.23 13.33 21.58
C SER A 359 -11.10 12.11 21.32
N GLY A 360 -10.47 10.98 21.09
CA GLY A 360 -11.14 9.70 20.89
C GLY A 360 -10.27 8.55 21.37
N HIS A 361 -10.90 7.52 21.92
CA HIS A 361 -10.23 6.33 22.42
C HIS A 361 -10.65 5.10 21.62
N ASN A 362 -9.67 4.36 21.10
CA ASN A 362 -9.90 3.06 20.50
C ASN A 362 -9.35 1.97 21.44
N ALA A 363 -10.21 1.49 22.34
CA ALA A 363 -9.85 0.45 23.30
C ALA A 363 -9.46 -0.88 22.64
N ALA A 364 -10.02 -1.20 21.47
CA ALA A 364 -9.73 -2.45 20.76
C ALA A 364 -8.31 -2.45 20.19
N GLU A 365 -7.88 -1.31 19.65
CA GLU A 365 -6.57 -1.15 19.04
C GLU A 365 -5.53 -0.50 19.96
N LYS A 366 -5.93 -0.15 21.19
CA LYS A 366 -5.07 0.41 22.26
C LYS A 366 -4.34 1.70 21.86
N TRP A 367 -5.09 2.65 21.32
CA TRP A 367 -4.56 3.99 21.03
C TRP A 367 -5.58 5.09 21.30
N ILE A 368 -5.06 6.29 21.49
CA ILE A 368 -5.79 7.54 21.72
C ILE A 368 -5.53 8.46 20.54
N LYS A 369 -6.60 9.05 20.01
CA LYS A 369 -6.59 10.06 18.95
C LYS A 369 -6.82 11.43 19.55
N ILE A 370 -6.04 12.41 19.12
CA ILE A 370 -6.23 13.81 19.46
C ILE A 370 -6.20 14.64 18.18
N LEU A 371 -7.24 15.43 17.98
CA LEU A 371 -7.32 16.44 16.95
C LEU A 371 -7.03 17.80 17.59
N VAL A 372 -6.01 18.51 17.08
CA VAL A 372 -5.77 19.92 17.36
C VAL A 372 -5.57 20.65 16.03
N GLY A 373 -6.45 21.61 15.74
CA GLY A 373 -6.43 22.35 14.49
C GLY A 373 -6.75 21.46 13.28
N ALA A 374 -5.77 21.34 12.38
CA ALA A 374 -5.77 20.47 11.20
C ALA A 374 -4.76 19.31 11.37
N THR A 375 -4.41 18.98 12.61
CA THR A 375 -3.45 17.92 12.95
C THR A 375 -4.08 16.87 13.84
N ILE A 376 -3.94 15.61 13.44
CA ILE A 376 -4.21 14.43 14.25
C ILE A 376 -2.89 13.95 14.87
N LEU A 377 -2.90 13.73 16.17
CA LEU A 377 -1.85 13.08 16.94
C LEU A 377 -2.41 11.76 17.48
N GLU A 378 -1.71 10.65 17.25
CA GLU A 378 -2.09 9.35 17.80
C GLU A 378 -1.09 8.94 18.87
N PHE A 379 -1.58 8.42 19.99
CA PHE A 379 -0.77 8.04 21.15
C PHE A 379 -1.08 6.60 21.58
N SER A 380 -0.12 5.93 22.21
CA SER A 380 -0.37 4.63 22.82
C SER A 380 -1.36 4.74 23.99
N ASP A 381 -2.24 3.76 24.12
CA ASP A 381 -3.11 3.63 25.29
C ASP A 381 -2.38 2.95 26.46
N ASP A 382 -1.34 3.62 26.95
CA ASP A 382 -0.61 3.28 28.16
C ASP A 382 -0.24 4.54 28.96
N ALA A 383 0.37 4.35 30.13
CA ALA A 383 0.76 5.46 31.01
C ALA A 383 1.85 6.38 30.43
N GLU A 384 2.61 5.93 29.43
CA GLU A 384 3.63 6.76 28.78
C GLU A 384 3.03 7.66 27.70
N ARG A 385 1.84 7.32 27.17
CA ARG A 385 1.19 8.07 26.08
C ARG A 385 2.19 8.33 24.96
N SER A 386 2.84 7.29 24.47
CA SER A 386 3.90 7.42 23.48
C SER A 386 3.31 7.86 22.14
N LEU A 387 3.86 8.91 21.52
CA LEU A 387 3.40 9.39 20.22
C LEU A 387 3.63 8.31 19.14
N LEU A 388 2.56 7.87 18.48
CA LEU A 388 2.57 6.81 17.46
C LEU A 388 2.61 7.36 16.05
N SER A 389 1.87 8.44 15.80
CA SER A 389 1.79 9.10 14.50
C SER A 389 1.41 10.57 14.62
N VAL A 390 1.73 11.33 13.58
CA VAL A 390 1.30 12.73 13.39
C VAL A 390 0.75 12.83 11.98
N THR A 391 -0.46 13.37 11.80
CA THR A 391 -1.07 13.54 10.48
C THR A 391 -1.63 14.94 10.32
N VAL A 392 -1.20 15.65 9.29
CA VAL A 392 -1.80 16.92 8.86
C VAL A 392 -2.77 16.65 7.72
N PHE A 393 -3.93 17.30 7.72
CA PHE A 393 -4.97 17.08 6.71
C PHE A 393 -5.64 18.38 6.31
N LYS A 394 -6.33 18.36 5.15
CA LYS A 394 -7.12 19.50 4.69
C LYS A 394 -8.34 19.65 5.60
N SER A 395 -8.37 20.70 6.43
CA SER A 395 -9.57 21.01 7.23
C SER A 395 -10.74 21.30 6.30
N ALA A 396 -11.91 20.70 6.56
CA ALA A 396 -13.13 21.14 5.92
C ALA A 396 -13.40 22.59 6.36
N GLU A 397 -13.44 23.51 5.39
CA GLU A 397 -13.81 24.92 5.63
C GLU A 397 -15.27 25.09 6.00
#